data_AF-X7ZWB3-F1
#
_entry.id   AF-X7ZWB3-F1
#
_cell.length_a   1.000
_cell.length_b   1.000
_cell.length_c   1.000
_cell.angle_alpha   90.00
_cell.angle_beta   90.00
_cell.angle_gamma   90.00
#
_symmetry.space_group_name_H-M   'P 1'
#
loop_
_entity.id
_entity.type
_entity.pdbx_description
1 polymer ?
#
loop_
_entity_poly.entity_id
_entity_poly.type
_entity_poly.pdbx_seq_one_letter_code
_entity_poly.pdbx_strand_id
1 'polypeptide(L)'
;MDADVRDLLRKSIQALLKSNNTDLVAGLAESGWHDLMAEDPAAAVDLLFTEQGRAGRASNALDSVILNAIGGDLREMGWTVLYPLCTAQCVRWNDLLSVDGVALSDPRTVRGCVAAADGAESGCISCHLSGWEKP
;
A
#
# COMPACT_ATOMS: atom_id res chain seq x y z
N MET A 1 -17.98 14.89 0.52
CA MET A 1 -18.05 14.39 1.90
C MET A 1 -18.29 15.48 2.97
N ASP A 2 -19.24 15.20 3.87
CA ASP A 2 -19.57 15.97 5.07
C ASP A 2 -18.48 15.89 6.17
N ALA A 3 -18.33 16.96 6.96
CA ALA A 3 -17.27 17.08 7.96
C ALA A 3 -17.39 16.08 9.11
N ASP A 4 -18.62 15.73 9.50
CA ASP A 4 -18.88 14.82 10.61
C ASP A 4 -18.53 13.36 10.25
N VAL A 5 -18.86 12.96 9.02
CA VAL A 5 -18.50 11.64 8.45
C VAL A 5 -16.97 11.49 8.39
N ARG A 6 -16.27 12.54 7.93
CA ARG A 6 -14.80 12.56 7.88
C ARG A 6 -14.17 12.38 9.26
N ASP A 7 -14.73 13.03 10.29
CA ASP A 7 -14.17 12.96 11.65
C ASP A 7 -14.42 11.59 12.31
N LEU A 8 -15.58 10.98 12.06
CA LEU A 8 -15.88 9.63 12.54
C LEU A 8 -14.92 8.59 11.93
N LEU A 9 -14.71 8.64 10.62
CA LEU A 9 -13.76 7.77 9.91
C LEU A 9 -12.33 7.99 10.41
N ARG A 10 -11.91 9.25 10.56
CA ARG A 10 -10.59 9.57 11.14
C ARG A 10 -10.40 8.90 12.49
N LYS A 11 -11.37 9.02 13.39
CA LYS A 11 -11.31 8.40 14.73
C LYS A 11 -11.25 6.87 14.66
N SER A 12 -12.01 6.27 13.73
CA SER A 12 -11.98 4.82 13.49
C SER A 12 -10.60 4.36 13.01
N ILE A 13 -10.04 5.02 11.99
CA ILE A 13 -8.70 4.73 11.46
C ILE A 13 -7.64 4.89 12.55
N GLN A 14 -7.70 5.96 13.34
CA GLN A 14 -6.80 6.15 14.48
C GLN A 14 -6.91 5.04 15.53
N ALA A 15 -8.12 4.57 15.81
CA ALA A 15 -8.33 3.46 16.74
C ALA A 15 -7.72 2.15 16.20
N LEU A 16 -7.94 1.84 14.92
CA LEU A 16 -7.36 0.69 14.25
C LEU A 16 -5.83 0.76 14.23
N LEU A 17 -5.27 1.93 13.91
CA LEU A 17 -3.82 2.17 13.92
C LEU A 17 -3.19 2.14 15.32
N LYS A 18 -3.96 2.38 16.39
CA LYS A 18 -3.49 2.20 17.76
C LYS A 18 -3.61 0.76 18.25
N SER A 19 -4.53 -0.01 17.66
CA SER A 19 -4.70 -1.41 17.99
C SER A 19 -3.51 -2.23 17.44
N ASN A 20 -3.03 -3.20 18.21
CA ASN A 20 -2.09 -4.21 17.70
C ASN A 20 -2.76 -5.20 16.73
N ASN A 21 -3.96 -4.89 16.23
CA ASN A 21 -4.67 -5.74 15.31
C ASN A 21 -3.86 -5.82 14.00
N THR A 22 -3.59 -7.05 13.58
CA THR A 22 -2.66 -7.37 12.50
C THR A 22 -3.23 -7.06 11.12
N ASP A 23 -4.54 -6.78 11.01
CA ASP A 23 -5.22 -6.58 9.74
C ASP A 23 -5.96 -5.24 9.69
N LEU A 24 -5.22 -4.17 9.37
CA LEU A 24 -5.78 -2.83 9.15
C LEU A 24 -6.76 -2.82 7.96
N VAL A 25 -6.54 -3.66 6.94
CA VAL A 25 -7.37 -3.71 5.74
C VAL A 25 -8.76 -4.24 6.07
N ALA A 26 -8.84 -5.33 6.86
CA ALA A 26 -10.12 -5.85 7.34
C ALA A 26 -10.87 -4.80 8.17
N GLY A 27 -10.19 -4.14 9.11
CA GLY A 27 -10.80 -3.08 9.92
C GLY A 27 -11.29 -1.89 9.10
N LEU A 28 -10.56 -1.50 8.04
CA LEU A 28 -10.98 -0.46 7.12
C LEU A 28 -12.26 -0.87 6.37
N ALA A 29 -12.31 -2.10 5.84
CA ALA A 29 -13.48 -2.60 5.13
C ALA A 29 -14.75 -2.56 6.02
N GLU A 30 -14.63 -2.97 7.29
CA GLU A 30 -15.72 -2.90 8.28
C GLU A 30 -16.14 -1.46 8.62
N SER A 31 -15.23 -0.49 8.49
CA SER A 31 -15.48 0.92 8.83
C SER A 31 -16.19 1.75 7.75
N GLY A 32 -16.60 1.14 6.64
CA GLY A 32 -17.22 1.84 5.50
C GLY A 32 -16.20 2.46 4.54
N TRP A 33 -14.96 1.96 4.55
CA TRP A 33 -13.90 2.46 3.66
C TRP A 33 -14.24 2.35 2.17
N HIS A 34 -14.94 1.28 1.78
CA HIS A 34 -15.35 1.09 0.38
C HIS A 34 -16.34 2.15 -0.10
N ASP A 35 -17.29 2.52 0.76
CA ASP A 35 -18.26 3.57 0.45
C ASP A 35 -17.56 4.93 0.33
N LEU A 36 -16.61 5.20 1.23
CA LEU A 36 -15.79 6.40 1.20
C LEU A 36 -14.94 6.50 -0.08
N MET A 37 -14.28 5.40 -0.46
CA MET A 37 -13.50 5.33 -1.69
C MET A 37 -14.36 5.52 -2.95
N ALA A 38 -15.64 5.16 -2.90
CA ALA A 38 -16.58 5.38 -4.00
C ALA A 38 -17.11 6.82 -4.06
N GLU A 39 -17.33 7.47 -2.92
CA GLU A 39 -17.84 8.85 -2.85
C GLU A 39 -16.75 9.90 -3.12
N ASP A 40 -15.61 9.81 -2.42
CA ASP A 40 -14.53 10.81 -2.47
C ASP A 40 -13.16 10.12 -2.33
N PRO A 41 -12.65 9.52 -3.43
CA PRO A 41 -11.38 8.79 -3.40
C PRO A 41 -10.20 9.66 -2.97
N ALA A 42 -10.18 10.94 -3.35
CA ALA A 42 -9.08 11.84 -3.02
C ALA A 42 -9.01 12.10 -1.52
N ALA A 43 -10.15 12.40 -0.88
CA ALA A 43 -10.20 12.60 0.57
C ALA A 43 -9.93 11.30 1.36
N ALA A 44 -10.38 10.16 0.84
CA ALA A 44 -10.11 8.85 1.44
C ALA A 44 -8.60 8.58 1.52
N VAL A 45 -7.92 8.69 0.38
CA VAL A 45 -6.48 8.44 0.26
C VAL A 45 -5.69 9.41 1.13
N ASP A 46 -6.00 10.71 1.08
CA ASP A 46 -5.34 11.73 1.92
C ASP A 46 -5.47 11.42 3.42
N LEU A 47 -6.66 10.99 3.86
CA LEU A 47 -6.91 10.63 5.26
C LEU A 47 -6.06 9.43 5.69
N LEU A 48 -6.05 8.35 4.90
CA LEU A 48 -5.30 7.13 5.24
C LEU A 48 -3.79 7.39 5.27
N PHE A 49 -3.25 8.07 4.24
CA PHE A 49 -1.84 8.46 4.20
C PHE A 49 -1.45 9.31 5.41
N THR A 50 -2.26 10.32 5.73
CA THR A 50 -2.00 11.24 6.84
C THR A 50 -1.99 10.51 8.18
N GLU A 51 -2.98 9.64 8.45
CA GLU A 51 -3.05 8.96 9.74
C GLU A 51 -2.00 7.85 9.87
N GLN A 52 -1.70 7.09 8.82
CA GLN A 52 -0.59 6.12 8.84
C GLN A 52 0.77 6.79 9.02
N GLY A 53 1.02 7.88 8.30
CA GLY A 53 2.23 8.68 8.42
C GLY A 53 2.38 9.27 9.82
N ARG A 54 1.30 9.83 10.39
CA ARG A 54 1.27 10.33 11.76
C ARG A 54 1.53 9.23 12.80
N ALA A 55 1.00 8.04 12.58
CA ALA A 55 1.21 6.90 13.47
C ALA A 55 2.60 6.25 13.30
N GLY A 56 3.32 6.56 12.21
CA GLY A 56 4.59 5.92 11.88
C GLY A 56 4.48 4.40 11.68
N ARG A 57 3.29 3.91 11.29
CA ARG A 57 3.03 2.47 11.13
C ARG A 57 3.01 2.09 9.66
N ALA A 58 3.92 1.18 9.28
CA ALA A 58 3.84 0.48 8.01
C ALA A 58 2.67 -0.51 8.05
N SER A 59 1.82 -0.50 7.02
CA SER A 59 0.83 -1.53 6.79
C SER A 59 0.44 -1.65 5.32
N ASN A 60 -0.11 -2.81 4.96
CA ASN A 60 -0.61 -3.15 3.63
C ASN A 60 -1.88 -2.37 3.19
N ALA A 61 -2.39 -1.45 4.01
CA ALA A 61 -3.60 -0.70 3.66
C ALA A 61 -3.39 0.17 2.41
N LEU A 62 -2.23 0.80 2.26
CA LEU A 62 -1.89 1.56 1.05
C LEU A 62 -1.71 0.64 -0.16
N ASP A 63 -1.16 -0.56 0.03
CA ASP A 63 -1.03 -1.54 -1.03
C ASP A 63 -2.41 -1.89 -1.59
N SER A 64 -3.41 -2.06 -0.72
CA SER A 64 -4.79 -2.35 -1.13
C SER A 64 -5.41 -1.24 -1.97
N VAL A 65 -5.12 0.03 -1.64
CA VAL A 65 -5.60 1.19 -2.39
C VAL A 65 -4.97 1.23 -3.78
N ILE A 66 -3.65 1.07 -3.86
CA ILE A 66 -2.92 1.14 -5.13
C ILE A 66 -3.24 -0.05 -6.03
N LEU A 67 -3.25 -1.28 -5.49
CA LEU A 67 -3.60 -2.47 -6.27
C LEU A 67 -5.03 -2.39 -6.80
N ASN A 68 -5.96 -1.84 -6.02
CA ASN A 68 -7.33 -1.60 -6.49
C ASN A 68 -7.38 -0.55 -7.60
N ALA A 69 -6.55 0.49 -7.55
CA ALA A 69 -6.49 1.53 -8.58
C ALA A 69 -5.83 1.05 -9.88
N ILE A 70 -4.82 0.18 -9.79
CA ILE A 70 -4.17 -0.46 -10.95
C ILE A 70 -5.13 -1.44 -11.64
N GLY A 71 -6.02 -2.07 -10.86
CA GLY A 71 -6.98 -3.05 -11.35
C GLY A 71 -6.37 -4.42 -11.65
N GLY A 72 -7.21 -5.33 -12.14
CA GLY A 72 -6.86 -6.74 -12.37
C GLY A 72 -6.81 -7.58 -11.08
N ASP A 73 -6.51 -8.87 -11.24
CA ASP A 73 -6.56 -9.87 -10.15
C ASP A 73 -5.35 -9.77 -9.19
N LEU A 74 -4.53 -8.71 -9.28
CA LEU A 74 -3.29 -8.54 -8.51
C LEU A 74 -3.54 -8.48 -7.00
N ARG A 75 -4.69 -7.94 -6.58
CA ARG A 75 -5.10 -7.91 -5.18
C ARG A 75 -5.33 -9.32 -4.63
N GLU A 76 -5.93 -10.21 -5.41
CA GLU A 76 -6.22 -11.59 -5.01
C GLU A 76 -4.97 -12.48 -5.04
N MET A 77 -3.99 -12.10 -5.84
CA MET A 77 -2.73 -12.83 -6.00
C MET A 77 -1.69 -12.52 -4.91
N GLY A 78 -2.00 -11.67 -3.93
CA GLY A 78 -1.11 -11.40 -2.78
C GLY A 78 0.18 -10.68 -3.17
N TRP A 79 0.07 -9.64 -4.00
CA TRP A 79 1.16 -8.74 -4.34
C TRP A 79 1.31 -7.63 -3.30
N THR A 80 2.53 -7.07 -3.18
CA THR A 80 2.77 -5.82 -2.44
C THR A 80 3.15 -4.70 -3.40
N VAL A 81 3.07 -3.46 -2.94
CA VAL A 81 3.51 -2.29 -3.69
C VAL A 81 4.88 -1.87 -3.18
N LEU A 82 5.81 -1.70 -4.13
CA LEU A 82 7.11 -1.12 -3.87
C LEU A 82 7.03 0.39 -4.13
N TYR A 83 7.04 1.17 -3.05
CA TYR A 83 6.99 2.63 -3.11
C TYR A 83 8.37 3.19 -3.41
N PRO A 84 8.51 4.14 -4.36
CA PRO A 84 9.80 4.72 -4.67
C PRO A 84 10.35 5.50 -3.48
N LEU A 85 11.62 5.24 -3.11
CA LEU A 85 12.34 6.03 -2.11
C LEU A 85 13.10 7.14 -2.82
N CYS A 86 12.60 8.39 -2.73
CA CYS A 86 13.24 9.56 -3.35
C CYS A 86 13.49 9.35 -4.86
N THR A 87 14.76 9.23 -5.27
CA THR A 87 15.16 8.91 -6.64
C THR A 87 15.32 7.39 -6.76
N ALA A 88 14.20 6.66 -6.87
CA ALA A 88 14.24 5.23 -7.07
C ALA A 88 15.15 4.89 -8.26
N GLN A 89 16.18 4.08 -8.01
CA GLN A 89 17.06 3.60 -9.07
C GLN A 89 16.54 2.28 -9.59
N CYS A 90 16.65 2.13 -10.91
CA CYS A 90 16.28 0.91 -11.60
C CYS A 90 17.49 0.44 -12.39
N VAL A 91 18.06 -0.69 -11.98
CA VAL A 91 19.23 -1.28 -12.63
C VAL A 91 18.83 -2.65 -13.17
N ARG A 92 18.92 -2.82 -14.48
CA ARG A 92 18.78 -4.14 -15.09
C ARG A 92 20.09 -4.90 -14.91
N TRP A 93 20.04 -6.05 -14.25
CA TRP A 93 21.16 -6.97 -14.12
C TRP A 93 20.77 -8.32 -14.76
N ASN A 94 21.36 -8.62 -15.92
CA ASN A 94 20.94 -9.74 -16.78
C ASN A 94 19.44 -9.65 -17.15
N ASP A 95 18.67 -10.69 -16.83
CA ASP A 95 17.21 -10.75 -16.99
C ASP A 95 16.44 -10.31 -15.75
N LEU A 96 17.14 -9.80 -14.73
CA LEU A 96 16.55 -9.28 -13.51
C LEU A 96 16.50 -7.75 -13.54
N LEU A 97 15.41 -7.19 -13.04
CA LEU A 97 15.28 -5.76 -12.78
C LEU A 97 15.42 -5.53 -11.28
N SER A 98 16.47 -4.83 -10.87
CA SER A 98 16.64 -4.37 -9.49
C SER A 98 16.03 -2.98 -9.37
N VAL A 99 15.06 -2.82 -8.48
CA VAL A 99 14.38 -1.56 -8.20
C VAL A 99 14.52 -1.26 -6.72
N ASP A 100 15.06 -0.09 -6.39
CA ASP A 100 15.10 0.38 -5.02
C ASP A 100 13.74 0.94 -4.60
N GLY A 101 13.27 0.53 -3.42
CA GLY A 101 12.04 1.10 -2.86
C GLY A 101 11.71 0.59 -1.47
N VAL A 102 10.56 1.01 -0.97
CA VAL A 102 10.04 0.67 0.35
C VAL A 102 8.83 -0.22 0.17
N ALA A 103 8.81 -1.37 0.84
CA ALA A 103 7.60 -2.16 1.01
C ALA A 103 6.98 -1.83 2.37
N LEU A 104 5.66 -1.63 2.41
CA LEU A 104 4.92 -1.38 3.66
C LEU A 104 4.42 -2.68 4.32
N SER A 105 4.55 -3.79 3.59
CA SER A 105 4.27 -5.16 4.03
C SER A 105 5.59 -5.94 4.09
N ASP A 106 5.64 -7.04 4.85
CA ASP A 106 6.80 -7.93 4.82
C ASP A 106 6.90 -8.55 3.41
N PRO A 107 7.94 -8.24 2.62
CA PRO A 107 8.04 -8.72 1.25
C PRO A 107 8.28 -10.23 1.17
N ARG A 108 8.62 -10.89 2.29
CA ARG A 108 8.80 -12.35 2.35
C ARG A 108 7.48 -13.12 2.41
N THR A 109 6.38 -12.44 2.71
CA THR A 109 5.05 -13.06 2.83
C THR A 109 4.19 -12.91 1.58
N VAL A 110 4.71 -12.27 0.53
CA VAL A 110 3.96 -11.91 -0.69
C VAL A 110 4.50 -12.65 -1.91
N ARG A 111 3.67 -12.77 -2.96
CA ARG A 111 4.06 -13.50 -4.19
C ARG A 111 4.98 -12.73 -5.12
N GLY A 112 4.97 -11.40 -5.01
CA GLY A 112 5.72 -10.48 -5.87
C GLY A 112 5.43 -9.04 -5.52
N CYS A 113 6.11 -8.11 -6.20
CA CYS A 113 5.96 -6.68 -5.97
C CYS A 113 5.57 -5.96 -7.26
N VAL A 114 4.70 -4.96 -7.14
CA VAL A 114 4.41 -4.02 -8.23
C VAL A 114 5.16 -2.73 -7.92
N ALA A 115 5.93 -2.22 -8.90
CA ALA A 115 6.53 -0.90 -8.82
C ALA A 115 5.84 0.00 -9.84
N ALA A 116 5.47 1.22 -9.42
CA ALA A 116 4.94 2.21 -10.35
C ALA A 116 6.11 2.76 -11.21
N ALA A 117 5.99 2.64 -12.53
CA ALA A 117 6.92 3.25 -13.48
C ALA A 117 6.36 4.60 -13.94
N ASP A 118 7.23 5.61 -14.04
CA ASP A 118 6.85 6.90 -14.62
C ASP A 118 6.69 6.72 -16.14
N GLY A 119 5.43 6.63 -16.58
CA GLY A 119 5.05 6.45 -17.99
C GLY A 119 4.11 5.27 -18.21
N ALA A 120 2.80 5.48 -17.98
CA ALA A 120 1.60 4.77 -18.46
C ALA A 120 1.54 3.21 -18.53
N GLU A 121 2.63 2.48 -18.34
CA GLU A 121 2.71 1.03 -18.40
C GLU A 121 3.02 0.49 -17.00
N SER A 122 1.97 0.03 -16.32
CA SER A 122 2.09 -0.72 -15.08
C SER A 122 2.72 -2.08 -15.39
N GLY A 123 4.00 -2.28 -15.05
CA GLY A 123 4.71 -3.55 -15.18
C GLY A 123 4.61 -4.37 -13.89
N CYS A 124 4.14 -5.61 -13.97
CA CYS A 124 4.23 -6.56 -12.85
C CYS A 124 5.62 -7.21 -12.85
N ILE A 125 6.41 -6.98 -11.79
CA ILE A 125 7.75 -7.55 -11.66
C ILE A 125 7.68 -8.73 -10.70
N SER A 126 7.97 -9.95 -11.18
CA SER A 126 8.19 -11.07 -10.28
C SER A 126 9.53 -10.85 -9.58
N CYS A 127 9.48 -10.45 -8.30
CA CYS A 127 10.68 -10.20 -7.51
C CYS A 127 11.20 -11.51 -6.91
N HIS A 128 12.48 -11.82 -7.17
CA HIS A 128 13.22 -12.80 -6.38
C HIS A 128 14.00 -12.01 -5.31
N LEU A 129 13.61 -12.15 -4.04
CA LEU A 129 14.30 -11.50 -2.92
C LEU A 129 15.59 -12.28 -2.62
N SER A 130 16.70 -11.92 -3.27
CA SER A 130 18.03 -12.43 -2.93
C SER A 130 18.79 -11.40 -2.10
N GLY A 131 19.26 -11.81 -0.92
CA GLY A 131 20.26 -11.06 -0.14
C GLY A 131 19.70 -10.14 0.94
N TRP A 132 19.18 -10.71 2.02
CA TRP A 132 19.14 -10.02 3.32
C TRP A 132 19.75 -10.93 4.38
N GLU A 133 21.08 -11.06 4.36
CA GLU A 133 21.80 -11.54 5.54
C GLU A 133 21.83 -10.40 6.57
N LYS A 134 21.35 -10.69 7.78
CA LYS A 134 21.41 -9.74 8.90
C LYS A 134 22.86 -9.34 9.17
N PRO A 135 23.16 -8.07 9.52
CA PRO A 135 24.42 -7.72 10.13
C PRO A 135 24.60 -8.40 11.50
#